data_AF-A0A482Y5K0-F1
#
_entry.id   AF-A0A482Y5K0-F1
#
_cell.length_a   1.000
_cell.length_b   1.000
_cell.length_c   1.000
_cell.angle_alpha   90.00
_cell.angle_beta   90.00
_cell.angle_gamma   90.00
#
_symmetry.space_group_name_H-M   'P 1'
#
loop_
_entity.id
_entity.type
_entity.pdbx_description
1 polymer ?
#
loop_
_entity_poly.entity_id
_entity_poly.type
_entity_poly.pdbx_seq_one_letter_code
_entity_poly.pdbx_strand_id
1 'polypeptide(L)' 'MSDTSEQPRNSSNLSPAQRLEAPNTRLINASIATINDMETLRACIAYENQHQQRVPILRQLEKRAIELRSQDDDD' A
#
# COMPACT_ATOMS: atom_id res chain seq x y z
N MET A 1 0.53 -32.25 12.65
CA MET A 1 -0.72 -31.72 12.09
C MET A 1 -0.94 -30.35 12.72
N SER A 2 -1.28 -29.38 11.87
CA SER A 2 -2.03 -28.11 12.10
C SER A 2 -1.72 -27.32 13.38
N ASP A 3 -1.36 -26.05 13.35
CA ASP A 3 -2.13 -25.01 12.68
C ASP A 3 -1.23 -23.97 12.00
N THR A 4 -1.45 -23.84 10.69
CA THR A 4 -1.17 -22.62 9.93
C THR A 4 -1.86 -21.48 10.68
N SER A 5 -1.09 -20.69 11.43
CA SER A 5 -1.58 -19.42 11.96
C SER A 5 -1.90 -18.55 10.77
N GLU A 6 -3.16 -18.60 10.31
CA GLU A 6 -3.75 -17.62 9.43
C GLU A 6 -3.80 -16.30 10.20
N GLN A 7 -2.66 -15.63 10.25
CA GLN A 7 -2.56 -14.29 10.74
C GLN A 7 -3.39 -13.45 9.76
N PRO A 8 -4.50 -12.83 10.20
CA PRO A 8 -5.25 -11.96 9.32
C PRO A 8 -4.27 -10.89 8.89
N ARG A 9 -3.96 -10.81 7.58
CA ARG A 9 -3.14 -9.75 7.00
C ARG A 9 -3.92 -8.44 7.11
N ASN A 10 -3.94 -7.87 8.30
CA ASN A 10 -4.27 -6.48 8.55
C ASN A 10 -3.13 -5.66 7.93
N SER A 11 -3.23 -5.47 6.60
CA SER A 11 -2.39 -4.56 5.84
C SER A 11 -2.29 -3.21 6.54
N SER A 12 -3.34 -2.77 7.26
CA SER A 12 -3.38 -1.57 8.10
C SER A 12 -2.24 -1.43 9.13
N ASN A 13 -1.48 -2.48 9.45
CA ASN A 13 -0.36 -2.40 10.40
C ASN A 13 1.02 -2.16 9.76
N LEU A 14 1.14 -2.19 8.42
CA LEU A 14 2.44 -2.02 7.76
C LEU A 14 2.82 -0.55 7.62
N SER A 15 4.03 -0.21 8.08
CA SER A 15 4.60 1.13 7.88
C SER A 15 4.90 1.41 6.39
N PRO A 16 5.03 2.68 5.98
CA PRO A 16 5.42 3.03 4.62
C PRO A 16 6.68 2.32 4.14
N ALA A 17 7.70 2.21 4.99
CA ALA A 17 8.93 1.50 4.68
C ALA A 17 8.68 0.01 4.41
N GLN A 18 7.92 -0.66 5.29
CA GLN A 18 7.60 -2.09 5.13
C GLN A 18 6.83 -2.39 3.84
N ARG A 19 6.01 -1.44 3.37
CA ARG A 19 5.26 -1.58 2.11
C ARG A 19 6.13 -1.32 0.88
N LEU A 20 7.01 -0.33 0.94
CA LEU A 20 7.69 0.21 -0.24
C LEU A 20 9.13 -0.29 -0.43
N GLU A 21 9.75 -0.86 0.60
CA GLU A 21 11.12 -1.38 0.53
C GLU A 21 11.20 -2.90 0.31
N ALA A 22 10.07 -3.55 0.07
CA ALA A 22 10.07 -4.97 -0.25
C ALA A 22 10.97 -5.25 -1.47
N PRO A 23 11.84 -6.27 -1.43
CA PRO A 23 12.83 -6.53 -2.48
C PRO A 23 12.19 -6.98 -3.81
N ASN A 24 10.89 -7.29 -3.79
CA ASN A 24 10.13 -7.74 -4.95
C ASN A 24 9.02 -6.74 -5.26
N THR A 25 9.05 -6.17 -6.46
CA THR A 25 8.08 -5.20 -6.95
C THR A 25 6.64 -5.73 -6.93
N ARG A 26 6.44 -7.05 -7.08
CA ARG A 26 5.10 -7.66 -6.96
C ARG A 26 4.56 -7.57 -5.53
N LEU A 27 5.43 -7.71 -4.53
CA LEU A 27 5.05 -7.56 -3.12
C LEU A 27 4.74 -6.10 -2.78
N ILE A 28 5.50 -5.14 -3.35
CA ILE A 28 5.16 -3.71 -3.23
C ILE A 28 3.77 -3.45 -3.81
N ASN A 29 3.49 -3.91 -5.03
CA ASN A 29 2.19 -3.72 -5.68
C ASN A 29 1.03 -4.33 -4.87
N ALA A 30 1.21 -5.55 -4.36
CA ALA A 30 0.23 -6.18 -3.48
C ALA A 30 0.03 -5.41 -2.17
N SER A 31 1.12 -4.87 -1.61
CA SER A 31 1.08 -4.06 -0.38
C SER A 31 0.37 -2.73 -0.59
N ILE A 32 0.46 -2.13 -1.77
CA ILE A 32 -0.28 -0.91 -2.14
C ILE A 32 -1.76 -1.22 -2.38
N ALA A 33 -2.07 -2.30 -3.09
CA ALA A 33 -3.45 -2.69 -3.42
C ALA A 33 -4.31 -2.98 -2.17
N THR A 34 -3.67 -3.35 -1.06
CA THR A 34 -4.35 -3.64 0.22
C THR A 34 -4.45 -2.41 1.14
N ILE A 35 -4.05 -1.22 0.69
CA ILE A 35 -4.30 0.05 1.40
C ILE A 35 -5.77 0.42 1.19
N ASN A 36 -6.51 0.61 2.28
CA ASN A 36 -7.95 0.89 2.24
C ASN A 36 -8.30 2.27 2.80
N ASP A 37 -7.30 3.07 3.16
CA ASP A 37 -7.48 4.37 3.78
C ASP A 37 -6.53 5.42 3.16
N MET A 38 -7.04 6.63 3.00
CA MET A 38 -6.30 7.73 2.38
C MET A 38 -5.12 8.22 3.24
N GLU A 39 -5.16 8.02 4.56
CA GLU A 39 -4.08 8.41 5.48
C GLU A 39 -2.81 7.60 5.22
N THR A 40 -2.91 6.27 5.23
CA THR A 40 -1.82 5.35 4.93
C THR A 40 -1.26 5.58 3.53
N LEU A 41 -2.14 5.84 2.55
CA LEU A 41 -1.71 6.13 1.19
C LEU A 41 -0.85 7.40 1.12
N ARG A 42 -1.28 8.48 1.80
CA ARG A 42 -0.51 9.73 1.89
C ARG A 42 0.83 9.51 2.58
N ALA A 43 0.88 8.71 3.64
CA ALA A 43 2.12 8.36 4.32
C ALA A 43 3.09 7.62 3.39
N CYS A 44 2.58 6.69 2.56
CA CYS A 44 3.38 6.00 1.54
C CYS A 44 3.91 6.96 0.45
N ILE A 45 3.09 7.90 -0.02
CA ILE A 45 3.52 8.91 -1.00
C ILE A 45 4.60 9.81 -0.41
N ALA A 46 4.42 10.31 0.81
CA ALA A 46 5.40 11.14 1.50
C ALA A 46 6.73 10.40 1.69
N TYR A 47 6.67 9.13 2.11
CA TYR A 47 7.85 8.29 2.25
C TYR A 47 8.59 8.13 0.91
N GLU A 48 7.90 7.72 -0.15
CA GLU A 48 8.51 7.54 -1.46
C GLU A 48 9.15 8.84 -1.98
N ASN A 49 8.45 9.97 -1.78
CA ASN A 49 8.93 11.29 -2.18
C ASN A 49 10.21 11.74 -1.45
N GLN A 50 10.44 11.26 -0.22
CA GLN A 50 11.62 11.59 0.58
C GLN A 50 12.81 10.64 0.35
N HIS A 51 12.57 9.43 -0.17
CA HIS A 51 13.60 8.39 -0.24
C HIS A 51 14.14 8.18 -1.66
N GLN A 52 13.35 7.57 -2.54
CA GLN A 52 13.84 7.11 -3.86
C GLN A 52 13.08 7.74 -5.04
N GLN A 53 11.92 8.35 -4.80
CA GLN A 53 11.08 9.01 -5.81
C GLN A 53 10.81 8.12 -7.03
N ARG A 54 10.57 6.81 -6.81
CA ARG A 54 10.36 5.85 -7.88
C ARG A 54 9.03 6.13 -8.57
N VAL A 55 9.09 6.72 -9.75
CA VAL A 55 7.92 7.06 -10.59
C VAL A 55 6.94 5.90 -10.75
N PRO A 56 7.34 4.62 -10.97
CA PRO A 56 6.39 3.53 -11.09
C PRO A 56 5.57 3.28 -9.81
N ILE A 57 6.18 3.47 -8.64
CA ILE A 57 5.52 3.30 -7.34
C ILE A 57 4.56 4.46 -7.07
N LEU A 58 4.99 5.70 -7.35
CA LEU A 58 4.14 6.87 -7.21
C LEU A 58 2.88 6.79 -8.09
N ARG A 59 3.00 6.30 -9.33
CA ARG A 59 1.82 6.06 -10.20
C ARG A 59 0.88 5.00 -9.62
N GLN A 60 1.43 3.96 -9.01
CA GLN A 60 0.62 2.90 -8.41
C GLN A 60 -0.13 3.41 -7.17
N LEU A 61 0.53 4.24 -6.35
CA LEU A 61 -0.10 4.94 -5.23
C LEU A 61 -1.19 5.90 -5.70
N GLU A 62 -0.94 6.67 -6.76
CA GLU A 62 -1.94 7.57 -7.36
C GLU A 62 -3.16 6.80 -7.87
N LYS A 63 -2.95 5.70 -8.60
CA LYS A 63 -4.04 4.84 -9.07
C LYS A 63 -4.90 4.35 -7.90
N ARG A 64 -4.28 3.88 -6.82
CA ARG A 64 -5.01 3.45 -5.63
C ARG A 64 -5.76 4.59 -4.95
N ALA A 65 -5.22 5.82 -4.97
CA ALA A 65 -5.91 7.01 -4.46
C ALA A 65 -7.21 7.28 -5.21
N ILE A 66 -7.18 7.13 -6.54
CA ILE A 66 -8.35 7.33 -7.40
C ILE A 66 -9.39 6.26 -7.10
N GLU A 67 -8.97 4.99 -7.04
CA GLU A 67 -9.86 3.87 -6.71
C GLU A 67 -10.57 4.07 -5.35
N LEU A 68 -9.85 4.50 -4.32
CA LEU A 68 -10.45 4.75 -3.00
C LEU A 68 -11.49 5.88 -3.05
N ARG A 69 -11.19 6.98 -3.74
CA ARG A 69 -12.15 8.09 -3.88
C ARG A 69 -13.40 7.67 -4.65
N SER A 70 -13.24 6.88 -5.71
CA SER A 70 -14.39 6.37 -6.46
C SER A 70 -15.23 5.39 -5.65
N GLN A 71 -14.63 4.62 -4.75
CA GLN A 71 -15.36 3.73 -3.84
C GLN A 71 -16.16 4.51 -2.79
N ASP A 72 -15.59 5.60 -2.26
CA ASP A 72 -16.28 6.47 -1.29
C ASP A 72 -17.49 7.21 -1.92
N ASP A 73 -17.51 7.41 -3.24
CA ASP A 73 -18.59 8.08 -3.97
C ASP A 73 -19.76 7.13 -4.35
N ASP A 74 -19.54 5.80 -4.30
CA ASP A 74 -20.52 4.77 -4.69
C ASP A 74 -21.34 4.19 -3.50
N ASP A 75 -21.02 4.57 -2.26
CA ASP A 75 -21.70 4.17 -1.00
C ASP A 75 -22.77 5.20 -0.53
#